data_AF-A0A0J7K8H4-F1
#
_entry.id   AF-A0A0J7K8H4-F1
#
_cell.length_a   1.000
_cell.length_b   1.000
_cell.length_c   1.000
_cell.angle_alpha   90.00
_cell.angle_beta   90.00
_cell.angle_gamma   90.00
#
_symmetry.space_group_name_H-M   'P 1'
#
loop_
_entity.id
_entity.type
_entity.pdbx_description
1 polymer ?
#
loop_
_entity_poly.entity_id
_entity_poly.type
_entity_poly.pdbx_seq_one_letter_code
_entity_poly.pdbx_strand_id
1 'polypeptide(L)'
;MPVSGRTLNVTTEIYQIADGELLKTFFVSPAGNLCFHGKCSYYCDTAHAVCGSPDTLEGSFAAFLPDKAFAARKAWRHPWRRSYHKRKKAQWEDGEAPSISFFEEFCFKKF
;
A
#
# COMPACT_ATOMS: atom_id res chain seq x y z
N MET A 1 2.79 12.37 7.66
CA MET A 1 1.98 12.59 6.44
C MET A 1 0.53 12.62 6.91
N PRO A 2 -0.20 13.72 6.74
CA PRO A 2 -1.61 13.79 7.10
C PRO A 2 -2.42 12.73 6.35
N VAL A 3 -3.31 12.03 7.04
CA VAL A 3 -4.20 11.01 6.50
C VAL A 3 -5.60 11.25 7.05
N SER A 4 -6.61 11.22 6.18
CA SER A 4 -8.02 11.31 6.57
C SER A 4 -8.84 10.22 5.88
N GLY A 5 -9.84 9.68 6.57
CA GLY A 5 -10.85 8.80 5.98
C GLY A 5 -11.89 9.60 5.21
N ARG A 6 -12.39 9.06 4.09
CA ARG A 6 -13.47 9.64 3.31
C ARG A 6 -14.29 8.55 2.63
N THR A 7 -15.62 8.72 2.64
CA THR A 7 -16.54 7.95 1.82
C THR A 7 -16.68 8.58 0.44
N LEU A 8 -16.55 7.76 -0.60
CA LEU A 8 -16.58 8.16 -2.01
C LEU A 8 -17.74 7.47 -2.73
N ASN A 9 -18.22 8.11 -3.79
CA ASN A 9 -19.03 7.42 -4.78
C ASN A 9 -18.13 6.84 -5.88
N VAL A 10 -18.07 5.51 -5.96
CA VAL A 10 -17.21 4.77 -6.90
C VAL A 10 -17.55 5.08 -8.35
N THR A 11 -18.82 5.33 -8.67
CA THR A 11 -19.27 5.60 -10.03
C THR A 11 -18.78 6.95 -10.53
N THR A 12 -18.97 8.01 -9.74
CA THR A 12 -18.65 9.38 -10.18
C THR A 12 -17.20 9.77 -9.90
N GLU A 13 -16.64 9.33 -8.77
CA GLU A 13 -15.31 9.76 -8.34
C GLU A 13 -14.18 8.79 -8.74
N ILE A 14 -14.50 7.59 -9.23
CA ILE A 14 -13.47 6.65 -9.69
C ILE A 14 -13.76 6.21 -11.12
N TYR A 15 -14.90 5.56 -11.37
CA TYR A 15 -15.19 4.97 -12.67
C TYR A 15 -15.19 6.01 -13.81
N GLN A 16 -15.84 7.16 -13.63
CA GLN A 16 -15.90 8.19 -14.68
C GLN A 16 -14.57 8.90 -14.97
N ILE A 17 -13.62 8.91 -14.02
CA ILE A 17 -12.34 9.62 -14.14
C ILE A 17 -11.14 8.69 -14.29
N ALA A 18 -11.34 7.38 -14.17
CA ALA A 18 -10.28 6.39 -14.18
C ALA A 18 -9.62 6.26 -15.56
N ASP A 19 -8.32 5.95 -15.55
CA ASP A 19 -7.57 5.64 -16.75
C ASP A 19 -7.99 4.30 -17.36
N GLY A 20 -7.75 4.13 -18.66
CA GLY A 20 -8.20 2.97 -19.44
C GLY A 20 -7.73 1.59 -18.93
N GLU A 21 -6.60 1.50 -18.22
CA GLU A 21 -6.18 0.24 -17.59
C GLU A 21 -7.03 -0.10 -16.35
N LEU A 22 -7.36 0.90 -15.53
CA LEU A 22 -8.17 0.72 -14.32
C LEU A 22 -9.63 0.46 -14.69
N LEU A 23 -10.16 1.19 -15.68
CA LEU A 23 -11.52 1.02 -16.21
C LEU A 23 -11.85 -0.41 -16.61
N LYS A 24 -10.91 -1.14 -17.21
CA LYS A 24 -11.10 -2.54 -17.64
C LYS A 24 -11.26 -3.52 -16.48
N THR A 25 -10.91 -3.11 -15.26
CA THR A 25 -10.99 -3.98 -14.06
C THR A 25 -12.30 -3.84 -13.31
N PHE A 26 -13.20 -2.96 -13.77
CA PHE A 26 -14.52 -2.79 -13.18
C PHE A 26 -15.49 -3.88 -13.64
N PHE A 27 -16.32 -4.36 -12.73
CA PHE A 27 -17.40 -5.29 -13.01
C PHE A 27 -18.53 -5.16 -11.98
N VAL A 28 -19.72 -5.66 -12.33
CA VAL A 28 -20.86 -5.74 -11.41
C VAL A 28 -20.88 -7.13 -10.80
N SER A 29 -20.86 -7.20 -9.47
CA SER A 29 -20.95 -8.47 -8.74
C SER A 29 -22.33 -9.12 -8.89
N PRO A 30 -22.48 -10.43 -8.60
CA PRO A 30 -23.78 -11.10 -8.60
C PRO A 30 -24.82 -10.48 -7.66
N ALA A 31 -24.37 -9.74 -6.64
CA ALA A 31 -25.22 -8.99 -5.71
C ALA A 31 -25.64 -7.61 -6.23
N GLY A 32 -25.24 -7.22 -7.44
CA GLY A 32 -25.57 -5.93 -8.05
C GLY A 32 -24.66 -4.77 -7.60
N ASN A 33 -23.60 -5.03 -6.82
CA ASN A 33 -22.66 -4.00 -6.39
C ASN A 33 -21.60 -3.73 -7.46
N LEU A 34 -21.19 -2.46 -7.57
CA LEU A 34 -20.08 -2.05 -8.44
C LEU A 34 -18.74 -2.38 -7.77
N CYS A 35 -17.89 -3.12 -8.46
CA CYS A 35 -16.61 -3.60 -7.96
C CYS A 35 -15.46 -3.31 -8.92
N PHE A 36 -14.24 -3.23 -8.37
CA PHE A 36 -13.01 -3.16 -9.16
C PHE A 36 -11.85 -3.79 -8.38
N HIS A 37 -10.86 -4.33 -9.10
CA HIS A 37 -9.67 -4.93 -8.47
C HIS A 37 -8.36 -4.23 -8.84
N GLY A 38 -8.33 -3.39 -9.89
CA GLY A 38 -7.11 -2.70 -10.31
C GLY A 38 -5.98 -3.66 -10.75
N LYS A 39 -4.75 -3.12 -10.81
CA LYS A 39 -3.57 -3.85 -11.29
C LYS A 39 -2.42 -3.71 -10.29
N CYS A 40 -2.19 -4.77 -9.51
CA CYS A 40 -1.12 -4.85 -8.53
C CYS A 40 -0.60 -6.28 -8.40
N SER A 41 0.52 -6.46 -7.70
CA SER A 41 1.18 -7.76 -7.56
C SER A 41 0.56 -8.68 -6.50
N TYR A 42 -0.27 -8.15 -5.60
CA TYR A 42 -0.77 -8.89 -4.44
C TYR A 42 -2.27 -8.71 -4.27
N TYR A 43 -3.03 -9.77 -4.53
CA TYR A 43 -4.50 -9.82 -4.43
C TYR A 43 -5.26 -8.77 -5.26
N CYS A 44 -4.78 -8.44 -6.46
CA CYS A 44 -5.56 -7.69 -7.46
C CYS A 44 -6.20 -8.65 -8.48
N ASP A 45 -7.11 -9.49 -8.00
CA ASP A 45 -7.90 -10.43 -8.81
C ASP A 45 -9.41 -10.26 -8.56
N THR A 46 -10.24 -10.98 -9.31
CA THR A 46 -11.70 -10.90 -9.19
C THR A 46 -12.23 -11.48 -7.87
N ALA A 47 -11.48 -12.38 -7.22
CA ALA A 47 -11.86 -12.97 -5.94
C ALA A 47 -11.66 -12.01 -4.76
N HIS A 48 -10.70 -11.09 -4.87
CA HIS A 48 -10.36 -10.08 -3.86
C HIS A 48 -10.69 -8.66 -4.32
N ALA A 49 -11.66 -8.51 -5.22
CA ALA A 49 -12.09 -7.21 -5.71
C ALA A 49 -12.71 -6.37 -4.58
N VAL A 50 -12.51 -5.05 -4.66
CA VAL A 50 -13.13 -4.09 -3.76
C VAL A 50 -14.49 -3.71 -4.33
N CYS A 51 -15.53 -3.88 -3.54
CA CYS A 51 -16.91 -3.63 -3.93
C CYS A 51 -17.53 -2.53 -3.07
N GLY A 52 -18.34 -1.67 -3.70
CA GLY A 52 -19.22 -0.75 -2.97
C GLY A 52 -20.47 -1.45 -2.41
N SER A 53 -21.31 -0.68 -1.71
CA SER A 53 -22.60 -1.14 -1.23
C SER A 53 -23.67 -0.04 -1.33
N PRO A 54 -24.29 0.18 -2.51
CA PRO A 54 -24.04 -0.46 -3.81
C PRO A 54 -22.87 0.15 -4.59
N ASP A 55 -22.61 1.45 -4.43
CA ASP A 55 -21.58 2.23 -5.12
C ASP A 55 -20.79 3.16 -4.18
N THR A 56 -21.04 3.10 -2.88
CA THR A 56 -20.26 3.85 -1.88
C THR A 56 -19.09 3.02 -1.35
N LEU A 57 -17.94 3.68 -1.17
CA LEU A 57 -16.72 3.05 -0.68
C LEU A 57 -15.96 3.99 0.26
N GLU A 58 -15.57 3.51 1.43
CA GLU A 58 -14.69 4.24 2.34
C GLU A 58 -13.22 3.98 2.00
N GLY A 59 -12.42 5.04 1.97
CA GLY A 59 -10.99 4.97 1.69
C GLY A 59 -10.17 5.93 2.55
N SER A 60 -8.89 5.60 2.75
CA SER A 60 -7.92 6.47 3.41
C SER A 60 -7.19 7.34 2.38
N PHE A 61 -7.26 8.65 2.55
CA PHE A 61 -6.59 9.62 1.70
C PHE A 61 -5.38 10.20 2.42
N ALA A 62 -4.21 9.90 1.90
CA ALA A 62 -2.95 10.39 2.44
C ALA A 62 -2.39 11.50 1.55
N ALA A 63 -2.00 12.63 2.14
CA ALA A 63 -1.43 13.74 1.40
C ALA A 63 -0.10 13.33 0.75
N PHE A 64 0.11 13.64 -0.53
CA PHE A 64 1.35 13.26 -1.22
C PHE A 64 2.58 13.89 -0.56
N LEU A 65 3.66 13.11 -0.45
CA LEU A 65 4.97 13.67 -0.11
C LEU A 65 5.46 14.57 -1.26
N PRO A 66 6.20 15.65 -0.96
CA PRO A 66 6.81 16.51 -1.97
C PRO A 66 7.63 15.69 -2.97
N ASP A 67 7.65 16.12 -4.22
CA ASP A 67 8.37 15.41 -5.27
C ASP A 67 9.85 15.22 -4.92
N LYS A 68 10.40 14.07 -5.33
CA LYS A 68 11.80 13.69 -5.08
C LYS A 68 12.79 14.68 -5.69
N ALA A 69 12.41 15.38 -6.77
CA ALA A 69 13.21 16.42 -7.39
C ALA A 69 13.42 17.63 -6.46
N PHE A 70 12.40 17.97 -5.64
CA PHE A 70 12.46 19.08 -4.69
C PHE A 70 12.98 18.65 -3.31
N ALA A 71 12.62 17.45 -2.86
CA ALA A 71 13.02 16.92 -1.56
C ALA A 71 13.51 15.48 -1.70
N ALA A 72 14.83 15.30 -1.68
CA ALA A 72 15.46 13.99 -1.74
C ALA A 72 15.08 13.13 -0.53
N ARG A 73 14.68 11.88 -0.78
CA ARG A 73 14.26 10.93 0.26
C ARG A 73 15.24 9.77 0.33
N LYS A 74 15.67 9.40 1.54
CA LYS A 74 16.51 8.22 1.78
C LYS A 74 15.64 7.05 2.24
N ALA A 75 15.77 5.91 1.56
CA ALA A 75 15.13 4.66 1.97
C ALA A 75 16.16 3.78 2.69
N TRP A 76 15.90 3.45 3.94
CA TRP A 76 16.80 2.67 4.77
C TRP A 76 16.25 1.27 5.02
N ARG A 77 17.13 0.27 5.04
CA ARG A 77 16.76 -1.08 5.45
C ARG A 77 16.79 -1.16 6.97
N HIS A 78 15.64 -1.42 7.58
CA HIS A 78 15.54 -1.53 9.03
C HIS A 78 16.34 -2.73 9.56
N PRO A 79 17.15 -2.59 10.63
CA PRO A 79 17.95 -3.70 11.19
C PRO A 79 17.09 -4.88 11.66
N TRP A 80 15.90 -4.60 12.21
CA TRP A 80 14.95 -5.62 12.65
C TRP A 80 13.93 -6.01 11.56
N ARG A 81 14.30 -5.86 10.28
CA ARG A 81 13.46 -6.35 9.17
C ARG A 81 13.29 -7.87 9.31
N ARG A 82 12.06 -8.37 9.15
CA ARG A 82 11.75 -9.80 9.14
C ARG A 82 12.25 -10.49 7.87
N SER A 83 12.29 -11.82 7.87
CA SER A 83 12.64 -12.63 6.70
C SER A 83 11.59 -12.59 5.59
N TYR A 84 10.32 -12.30 5.93
CA TYR A 84 9.14 -12.42 5.06
C TYR A 84 9.02 -13.81 4.40
N HIS A 85 9.52 -14.86 5.07
CA HIS A 85 9.52 -16.22 4.55
C HIS A 85 8.97 -17.19 5.59
N LYS A 86 8.01 -18.03 5.19
CA LYS A 86 7.22 -18.87 6.11
C LYS A 86 8.04 -19.79 7.02
N ARG A 87 9.20 -20.27 6.56
CA ARG A 87 10.05 -21.24 7.28
C ARG A 87 11.38 -20.69 7.78
N LYS A 88 11.72 -19.44 7.44
CA LYS A 88 13.04 -18.87 7.74
C LYS A 88 12.87 -17.76 8.77
N LYS A 89 13.65 -17.78 9.83
CA LYS A 89 13.71 -16.70 10.81
C LYS A 89 14.68 -15.61 10.38
N ALA A 90 14.52 -14.40 10.91
CA ALA A 90 15.51 -13.34 10.79
C ALA A 90 16.64 -13.54 11.83
N GLN A 91 17.85 -13.05 11.56
CA GLN A 91 19.00 -13.26 12.47
C GLN A 91 18.73 -12.76 13.90
N TRP A 92 18.05 -11.62 14.02
CA TRP A 92 17.66 -11.05 15.31
C TRP A 92 16.62 -11.89 16.06
N GLU A 93 15.88 -12.77 15.39
CA GLU A 93 14.92 -13.71 16.01
C GLU A 93 15.62 -14.97 16.56
N ASP A 94 16.83 -15.29 16.07
CA ASP A 94 17.65 -16.43 16.53
C ASP A 94 18.63 -16.04 17.65
N GLY A 95 18.54 -14.80 18.15
CA GLY A 95 19.38 -14.29 19.23
C GLY A 95 20.69 -13.63 18.76
N GLU A 96 20.96 -13.60 17.45
CA GLU A 96 22.07 -12.84 16.88
C GLU A 96 21.68 -11.37 16.73
N ALA A 97 22.25 -10.51 17.56
CA ALA A 97 22.03 -9.07 17.43
C ALA A 97 22.53 -8.57 16.06
N PRO A 98 21.80 -7.64 15.41
CA PRO A 98 22.29 -6.97 14.20
C PRO A 98 23.67 -6.35 14.47
N SER A 99 24.58 -6.38 13.48
CA SER A 99 25.92 -5.83 13.64
C SER A 99 25.89 -4.36 14.08
N ILE A 100 26.78 -3.98 15.00
CA ILE A 100 26.89 -2.61 15.54
C ILE A 100 27.06 -1.57 14.43
N SER A 101 27.77 -1.91 13.35
CA SER A 101 27.91 -1.07 12.15
C SER A 101 26.57 -0.70 11.49
N PHE A 102 25.59 -1.61 11.49
CA PHE A 102 24.23 -1.34 11.00
C PHE A 102 23.43 -0.48 11.97
N PHE A 103 23.71 -0.59 13.27
CA PHE A 103 23.06 0.19 14.31
C PHE A 103 23.58 1.63 14.31
N GLU A 104 24.89 1.85 14.19
CA GLU A 104 25.51 3.18 14.10
C GLU A 104 25.06 3.92 12.84
N GLU A 105 24.98 3.25 11.69
CA GLU A 105 24.50 3.92 10.48
C GLU A 105 23.02 4.32 10.55
N PHE A 106 22.19 3.55 11.26
CA PHE A 106 20.76 3.84 11.41
C PHE A 106 20.46 4.82 12.56
N CYS A 107 21.25 4.81 13.64
CA CYS A 107 21.01 5.55 14.88
C CYS A 107 21.89 6.81 15.00
N PHE A 108 23.15 6.78 14.55
CA PHE A 108 24.12 7.89 14.67
C PHE A 108 24.21 8.79 13.42
N LYS A 109 23.94 8.29 12.20
CA LYS A 109 23.87 9.17 11.00
C LYS A 109 22.49 9.83 10.79
N LYS A 110 21.58 9.70 11.77
CA LYS A 110 20.15 10.00 11.60
C LYS A 110 19.55 10.94 12.65
N PHE A 111 20.30 11.26 13.72
CA PHE A 111 20.00 12.33 14.68
C PHE A 111 21.18 13.30 14.74
#